data_AF-A0A1H0BKC2-F1
#
_entry.id   AF-A0A1H0BKC2-F1
#
_cell.length_a   1.000
_cell.length_b   1.000
_cell.length_c   1.000
_cell.angle_alpha   90.00
_cell.angle_beta   90.00
_cell.angle_gamma   90.00
#
_symmetry.space_group_name_H-M   'P 1'
#
loop_
_entity.id
_entity.type
_entity.pdbx_description
1 polymer ?
#
loop_
_entity_poly.entity_id
_entity_poly.type
_entity_poly.pdbx_seq_one_letter_code
_entity_poly.pdbx_strand_id
1 'polypeptide(L)'
;MRLKTSESALEGAYEPSYFFMIIDTTEKLDEGLDTHTQTFIHEYIHFIQDIFLSYCIRYNISEVNRFLSVTEKAKQGVIVRPFKDWSHETLCLDQQFEHTWGQTNFIDNVSHITDYESEIYLIKEIDARVFKYTANIIPEGTYQVGARDMLEYIAHKIESKHWPTEQPDIPYRTMELVFNNLQLGEMPTTCKIALIEFCLQNDNPVHHLFKTVETIRSGSLGVEGIEECLYDFTQLNHTLKRFLWGARGGFRETIETKVTRRLSTMKEYLEDKYPSNIFSDINTWINDVIHYVSTHLKGRLFFAELYEKDKPNFLAEIDLLISTLGIPLIFNAHEEHISLLPKKYKSEQFIQFYASYKFNEFLKTKEKTCPLCRYCENSTPDLMDDECTSNSILRAARDSSCPFGQFINNHDLNNME
;
A
#
# COMPACT_ATOMS: atom_id res chain seq x y z
N MET A 1 2.81 4.71 -2.72
CA MET A 1 3.07 4.34 -4.13
C MET A 1 3.02 5.63 -4.93
N ARG A 2 3.75 5.76 -6.04
CA ARG A 2 3.95 7.08 -6.68
C ARG A 2 3.91 6.93 -8.19
N LEU A 3 2.92 7.55 -8.83
CA LEU A 3 2.84 7.66 -10.27
C LEU A 3 3.72 8.81 -10.78
N LYS A 4 4.60 8.52 -11.73
CA LYS A 4 5.51 9.48 -12.34
C LYS A 4 5.65 9.24 -13.84
N THR A 5 5.69 10.32 -14.63
CA THR A 5 5.98 10.24 -16.08
C THR A 5 7.48 10.32 -16.38
N SER A 6 7.85 9.95 -17.60
CA SER A 6 9.21 10.08 -18.13
C SER A 6 9.73 11.53 -18.14
N GLU A 7 8.83 12.53 -18.19
CA GLU A 7 9.17 13.96 -18.13
C GLU A 7 9.42 14.51 -16.72
N SER A 8 9.52 13.63 -15.73
CA SER A 8 9.97 13.90 -14.35
C SER A 8 8.97 14.51 -13.35
N ALA A 9 7.72 14.78 -13.75
CA ALA A 9 6.68 15.23 -12.82
C ALA A 9 5.96 14.03 -12.16
N LEU A 10 5.68 14.14 -10.86
CA LEU A 10 4.76 13.24 -10.15
C LEU A 10 3.35 13.58 -10.64
N GLU A 11 2.53 12.60 -11.01
CA GLU A 11 1.13 12.88 -11.38
C GLU A 11 0.17 12.54 -10.25
N GLY A 12 0.52 11.55 -9.42
CA GLY A 12 -0.30 11.09 -8.32
C GLY A 12 0.49 10.29 -7.31
N ALA A 13 -0.09 10.12 -6.14
CA ALA A 13 0.45 9.24 -5.11
C ALA A 13 -0.67 8.74 -4.17
N TYR A 14 -0.78 7.43 -4.03
CA TYR A 14 -1.53 6.80 -2.96
C TYR A 14 -0.62 6.52 -1.75
N GLU A 15 -1.06 6.92 -0.57
CA GLU A 15 -0.36 6.69 0.70
C GLU A 15 -0.93 5.46 1.42
N PRO A 16 -0.23 4.30 1.37
CA PRO A 16 -0.71 3.06 1.98
C PRO A 16 -0.85 3.21 3.49
N SER A 17 -1.77 2.45 4.10
CA SER A 17 -2.08 2.49 5.55
C SER A 17 -2.79 3.74 6.05
N TYR A 18 -2.81 4.81 5.25
CA TYR A 18 -3.51 6.05 5.55
C TYR A 18 -4.69 6.30 4.60
N PHE A 19 -4.93 5.41 3.64
CA PHE A 19 -6.15 5.39 2.81
C PHE A 19 -6.51 6.73 2.15
N PHE A 20 -5.50 7.50 1.73
CA PHE A 20 -5.69 8.70 0.95
C PHE A 20 -4.79 8.69 -0.28
N MET A 21 -5.19 9.48 -1.27
CA MET A 21 -4.35 9.75 -2.44
C MET A 21 -4.21 11.24 -2.67
N ILE A 22 -3.17 11.59 -3.40
CA ILE A 22 -2.87 12.94 -3.88
C ILE A 22 -2.88 12.86 -5.41
N ILE A 23 -3.58 13.79 -6.05
CA ILE A 23 -3.51 14.04 -7.49
C ILE A 23 -2.73 15.35 -7.66
N ASP A 24 -1.64 15.34 -8.44
CA ASP A 24 -0.79 16.52 -8.62
C ASP A 24 -1.45 17.53 -9.58
N THR A 25 -2.44 18.23 -9.03
CA THR A 25 -3.17 19.30 -9.72
C THR A 25 -3.38 20.47 -8.77
N THR A 26 -3.40 21.67 -9.31
CA THR A 26 -3.82 22.88 -8.57
C THR A 26 -5.30 23.18 -8.74
N GLU A 27 -6.00 22.42 -9.59
CA GLU A 27 -7.44 22.58 -9.82
C GLU A 27 -8.25 22.06 -8.62
N LYS A 28 -9.47 22.57 -8.48
CA LYS A 28 -10.44 22.04 -7.52
C LYS A 28 -10.88 20.65 -7.96
N LEU A 29 -10.78 19.68 -7.07
CA LEU A 29 -11.06 18.27 -7.39
C LEU A 29 -12.52 18.02 -7.74
N ASP A 30 -13.45 18.77 -7.15
CA ASP A 30 -14.90 18.67 -7.36
C ASP A 30 -15.29 18.81 -8.84
N GLU A 31 -14.51 19.57 -9.60
CA GLU A 31 -14.74 19.89 -11.01
C GLU A 31 -13.67 19.24 -11.92
N GLY A 32 -12.48 18.95 -11.38
CA GLY A 32 -11.32 18.49 -12.15
C GLY A 32 -11.00 16.99 -12.06
N LEU A 33 -11.66 16.19 -11.20
CA LEU A 33 -11.28 14.78 -11.09
C LEU A 33 -11.46 14.00 -12.41
N ASP A 34 -12.49 14.35 -13.19
CA ASP A 34 -12.76 13.74 -14.49
C ASP A 34 -11.62 13.99 -15.50
N THR A 35 -10.95 15.15 -15.45
CA THR A 35 -9.81 15.46 -16.33
C THR A 35 -8.56 14.65 -15.95
N HIS A 36 -8.49 14.19 -14.70
CA HIS A 36 -7.42 13.35 -14.14
C HIS A 36 -7.85 11.88 -13.95
N THR A 37 -8.87 11.41 -14.67
CA THR A 37 -9.45 10.05 -14.51
C THR A 37 -8.38 8.94 -14.57
N GLN A 38 -7.41 9.05 -15.47
CA GLN A 38 -6.36 8.04 -15.64
C GLN A 38 -5.50 7.91 -14.37
N THR A 39 -4.90 9.01 -13.93
CA THR A 39 -4.10 9.12 -12.70
C THR A 39 -4.92 8.67 -11.48
N PHE A 40 -6.16 9.13 -11.38
CA PHE A 40 -7.07 8.74 -10.31
C PHE A 40 -7.30 7.22 -10.25
N ILE A 41 -7.61 6.59 -11.39
CA ILE A 41 -7.83 5.14 -11.46
C ILE A 41 -6.55 4.37 -11.13
N HIS A 42 -5.38 4.85 -11.56
CA HIS A 42 -4.09 4.25 -11.21
C HIS A 42 -3.91 4.22 -9.68
N GLU A 43 -4.08 5.36 -9.01
CA GLU A 43 -3.99 5.44 -7.55
C GLU A 43 -5.11 4.68 -6.83
N TYR A 44 -6.29 4.56 -7.45
CA TYR A 44 -7.36 3.73 -6.93
C TYR A 44 -7.04 2.24 -6.99
N ILE A 45 -6.35 1.76 -8.04
CA ILE A 45 -5.84 0.39 -8.09
C ILE A 45 -4.89 0.14 -6.91
N HIS A 46 -4.02 1.09 -6.59
CA HIS A 46 -3.16 1.03 -5.40
C HIS A 46 -3.94 0.98 -4.08
N PHE A 47 -5.04 1.73 -3.97
CA PHE A 47 -5.97 1.60 -2.84
C PHE A 47 -6.55 0.18 -2.72
N ILE A 48 -7.02 -0.42 -3.82
CA ILE A 48 -7.54 -1.80 -3.81
C ILE A 48 -6.44 -2.80 -3.44
N GLN A 49 -5.22 -2.61 -3.96
CA GLN A 49 -4.07 -3.43 -3.60
C GLN A 49 -3.81 -3.39 -2.08
N ASP A 50 -3.94 -2.21 -1.46
CA ASP A 50 -3.66 -2.00 -0.05
C ASP A 50 -4.61 -2.75 0.89
N ILE A 51 -5.90 -2.78 0.54
CA ILE A 51 -6.94 -3.44 1.35
C ILE A 51 -7.09 -4.95 1.07
N PHE A 52 -6.47 -5.47 0.01
CA PHE A 52 -6.66 -6.85 -0.44
C PHE A 52 -5.41 -7.71 -0.39
N LEU A 53 -4.25 -7.19 -0.81
CA LEU A 53 -3.03 -8.01 -0.90
C LEU A 53 -2.42 -8.20 0.49
N SER A 54 -2.17 -9.45 0.87
CA SER A 54 -1.67 -9.79 2.20
C SER A 54 -0.35 -9.10 2.56
N TYR A 55 0.51 -8.84 1.57
CA TYR A 55 1.73 -8.03 1.76
C TYR A 55 1.40 -6.60 2.21
N CYS A 56 0.48 -5.93 1.52
CA CYS A 56 0.07 -4.56 1.85
C CYS A 56 -0.71 -4.50 3.16
N ILE A 57 -1.62 -5.45 3.41
CA ILE A 57 -2.33 -5.55 4.70
C ILE A 57 -1.34 -5.72 5.86
N ARG A 58 -0.26 -6.49 5.68
CA ARG A 58 0.80 -6.60 6.68
C ARG A 58 1.50 -5.26 6.94
N TYR A 59 1.73 -4.46 5.89
CA TYR A 59 2.28 -3.11 6.04
C TYR A 59 1.31 -2.21 6.83
N ASN A 60 0.00 -2.27 6.54
CA ASN A 60 -1.05 -1.58 7.31
C ASN A 60 -1.01 -1.92 8.80
N ILE A 61 -0.92 -3.21 9.12
CA ILE A 61 -0.78 -3.67 10.52
C ILE A 61 0.50 -3.12 11.15
N SER A 62 1.60 -3.05 10.39
CA SER A 62 2.89 -2.55 10.89
C SER A 62 2.84 -1.05 11.21
N GLU A 63 2.22 -0.24 10.35
CA GLU A 63 2.04 1.20 10.57
C GLU A 63 1.11 1.47 11.77
N VAL A 64 0.06 0.67 11.94
CA VAL A 64 -0.79 0.77 13.14
C VAL A 64 -0.02 0.37 14.39
N ASN A 65 0.77 -0.71 14.36
CA ASN A 65 1.60 -1.12 15.51
C ASN A 65 2.63 -0.03 15.89
N ARG A 66 3.24 0.61 14.89
CA ARG A 66 4.14 1.75 15.08
C ARG A 66 3.43 2.89 15.81
N PHE A 67 2.21 3.21 15.42
CA PHE A 67 1.38 4.21 16.10
C PHE A 67 1.04 3.81 17.54
N LEU A 68 0.59 2.56 17.76
CA LEU A 68 0.25 2.05 19.10
C LEU A 68 1.47 2.03 20.04
N SER A 69 2.67 1.76 19.50
CA SER A 69 3.91 1.86 20.27
C SER A 69 4.16 3.26 20.82
N VAL A 70 3.79 4.30 20.06
CA VAL A 70 3.92 5.70 20.50
C VAL A 70 2.86 6.04 21.55
N THR A 71 1.61 5.64 21.35
CA THR A 71 0.53 5.91 22.33
C THR A 71 0.79 5.20 23.66
N GLU A 72 1.30 3.96 23.64
CA GLU A 72 1.72 3.24 24.86
C GLU A 72 2.86 3.96 25.59
N LYS A 73 3.80 4.57 24.85
CA LYS A 73 4.85 5.41 25.46
C LYS A 73 4.30 6.70 26.05
N ALA A 74 3.31 7.33 25.40
CA ALA A 74 2.60 8.49 25.93
C ALA A 74 1.95 8.21 27.31
N LYS A 75 1.39 7.00 27.48
CA LYS A 75 0.81 6.58 28.76
C LYS A 75 1.85 6.39 29.87
N GLN A 76 3.10 6.13 29.51
CA GLN A 76 4.21 5.90 30.46
C GLN A 76 4.94 7.20 30.85
N GLY A 77 4.73 8.30 30.12
CA GLY A 77 5.39 9.58 30.40
C GLY A 77 5.42 10.50 29.18
N VAL A 78 6.48 11.30 29.09
CA VAL A 78 6.64 12.29 28.03
C VAL A 78 7.17 11.64 26.75
N ILE A 79 6.56 11.97 25.62
CA ILE A 79 7.10 11.64 24.29
C ILE A 79 8.08 12.73 23.87
N VAL A 80 9.34 12.38 23.69
CA VAL A 80 10.40 13.30 23.23
C VAL A 80 10.61 13.17 21.73
N ARG A 81 10.68 14.31 21.02
CA ARG A 81 10.95 14.33 19.57
C ARG A 81 12.39 14.75 19.21
N PRO A 82 13.01 14.17 18.17
CA PRO A 82 12.52 13.08 17.35
C PRO A 82 12.40 11.78 18.15
N PHE A 83 11.32 11.03 17.92
CA PHE A 83 11.03 9.82 18.66
C PHE A 83 12.00 8.70 18.30
N LYS A 84 12.63 8.10 19.31
CA LYS A 84 13.66 7.05 19.16
C LYS A 84 13.37 5.77 19.94
N ASP A 85 12.38 5.79 20.82
CA ASP A 85 12.08 4.69 21.75
C ASP A 85 11.19 3.62 21.10
N TRP A 86 11.57 3.20 19.90
CA TRP A 86 10.88 2.15 19.14
C TRP A 86 11.04 0.79 19.80
N SER A 87 9.97 -0.01 19.78
CA SER A 87 10.01 -1.38 20.29
C SER A 87 10.89 -2.27 19.39
N HIS A 88 11.39 -3.38 19.96
CA HIS A 88 12.11 -4.40 19.17
C HIS A 88 11.24 -4.93 18.02
N GLU A 89 9.93 -5.07 18.25
CA GLU A 89 8.99 -5.51 17.24
C GLU A 89 8.88 -4.51 16.08
N THR A 90 8.74 -3.21 16.39
CA THR A 90 8.69 -2.15 15.37
C THR A 90 9.96 -2.14 14.52
N LEU A 91 11.14 -2.18 15.16
CA LEU A 91 12.43 -2.22 14.46
C LEU A 91 12.56 -3.47 13.58
N CYS A 92 12.07 -4.62 14.05
CA CYS A 92 12.06 -5.84 13.26
C CYS A 92 11.12 -5.74 12.05
N LEU A 93 9.95 -5.12 12.18
CA LEU A 93 9.02 -4.88 11.07
C LEU A 93 9.63 -3.93 10.03
N ASP A 94 10.28 -2.86 10.47
CA ASP A 94 10.98 -1.91 9.59
C ASP A 94 12.06 -2.61 8.77
N GLN A 95 12.90 -3.44 9.41
CA GLN A 95 13.93 -4.22 8.71
C GLN A 95 13.35 -5.17 7.67
N GLN A 96 12.23 -5.84 7.97
CA GLN A 96 11.56 -6.70 7.00
C GLN A 96 10.98 -5.91 5.83
N PHE A 97 10.44 -4.71 6.07
CA PHE A 97 9.94 -3.83 5.01
C PHE A 97 11.09 -3.38 4.10
N GLU A 98 12.19 -2.86 4.67
CA GLU A 98 13.38 -2.43 3.92
C GLU A 98 13.95 -3.52 3.00
N HIS A 99 13.93 -4.78 3.45
CA HIS A 99 14.41 -5.90 2.65
C HIS A 99 13.47 -6.29 1.50
N THR A 100 12.18 -5.97 1.61
CA THR A 100 11.16 -6.49 0.68
C THR A 100 10.51 -5.44 -0.20
N TRP A 101 10.56 -4.17 0.17
CA TRP A 101 9.86 -3.10 -0.53
C TRP A 101 10.46 -2.77 -1.89
N GLY A 102 11.79 -2.74 -1.98
CA GLY A 102 12.52 -2.33 -3.18
C GLY A 102 13.01 -0.87 -3.10
N GLN A 103 13.76 -0.44 -4.12
CA GLN A 103 14.26 0.93 -4.22
C GLN A 103 13.17 1.90 -4.72
N THR A 104 13.32 3.19 -4.38
CA THR A 104 12.35 4.24 -4.72
C THR A 104 12.71 5.07 -5.97
N ASN A 105 13.87 4.79 -6.56
CA ASN A 105 14.36 5.51 -7.74
C ASN A 105 13.52 5.16 -8.98
N PHE A 106 13.51 6.10 -9.93
CA PHE A 106 13.01 5.88 -11.29
C PHE A 106 14.21 5.85 -12.23
N ILE A 107 14.24 4.89 -13.14
CA ILE A 107 15.37 4.68 -14.05
C ILE A 107 14.82 4.40 -15.45
N ASP A 108 15.34 5.12 -16.43
CA ASP A 108 15.02 4.98 -17.85
C ASP A 108 16.10 4.18 -18.60
N ASN A 109 15.73 3.66 -19.77
CA ASN A 109 16.61 2.97 -20.72
C ASN A 109 17.29 1.71 -20.14
N VAL A 110 16.56 0.96 -19.30
CA VAL A 110 17.02 -0.31 -18.76
C VAL A 110 16.73 -1.41 -19.77
N SER A 111 17.79 -2.01 -20.31
CA SER A 111 17.66 -3.00 -21.38
C SER A 111 17.32 -4.41 -20.87
N HIS A 112 18.05 -4.91 -19.86
CA HIS A 112 17.85 -6.23 -19.28
C HIS A 112 18.52 -6.36 -17.90
N ILE A 113 18.09 -7.38 -17.15
CA ILE A 113 18.73 -7.87 -15.92
C ILE A 113 19.67 -9.02 -16.30
N THR A 114 20.90 -8.98 -15.79
CA THR A 114 21.92 -10.01 -16.04
C THR A 114 21.88 -11.11 -14.98
N ASP A 115 21.95 -10.74 -13.70
CA ASP A 115 21.86 -11.65 -12.56
C ASP A 115 21.30 -10.94 -11.31
N TYR A 116 21.28 -11.68 -10.19
CA TYR A 116 20.84 -11.18 -8.89
C TYR A 116 21.82 -11.54 -7.78
N GLU A 117 22.03 -10.59 -6.88
CA GLU A 117 22.59 -10.83 -5.56
C GLU A 117 21.45 -10.91 -4.52
N SER A 118 21.59 -11.79 -3.53
CA SER A 118 20.61 -11.93 -2.45
C SER A 118 21.22 -11.72 -1.07
N GLU A 119 20.58 -10.90 -0.26
CA GLU A 119 20.89 -10.66 1.15
C GLU A 119 19.79 -11.26 2.04
N ILE A 120 20.15 -11.78 3.21
CA ILE A 120 19.22 -12.43 4.14
C ILE A 120 19.22 -11.71 5.49
N TYR A 121 18.05 -11.23 5.89
CA TYR A 121 17.76 -10.83 7.26
C TYR A 121 17.16 -12.01 8.04
N LEU A 122 17.79 -12.39 9.15
CA LEU A 122 17.35 -13.48 10.02
C LEU A 122 16.63 -12.94 11.25
N ILE A 123 15.34 -13.26 11.36
CA ILE A 123 14.53 -13.04 12.57
C ILE A 123 14.75 -14.24 13.48
N LYS A 124 15.68 -14.11 14.42
CA LYS A 124 16.18 -15.22 15.25
C LYS A 124 15.09 -15.84 16.12
N GLU A 125 14.15 -15.03 16.59
CA GLU A 125 13.09 -15.41 17.53
C GLU A 125 12.14 -16.46 16.95
N ILE A 126 11.93 -16.42 15.63
CA ILE A 126 11.00 -17.31 14.91
C ILE A 126 11.69 -18.11 13.78
N ASP A 127 13.03 -18.07 13.73
CA ASP A 127 13.84 -18.67 12.66
C ASP A 127 13.33 -18.29 11.25
N ALA A 128 12.90 -17.03 11.05
CA ALA A 128 12.40 -16.58 9.76
C ALA A 128 13.51 -15.88 8.96
N ARG A 129 13.53 -16.13 7.65
CA ARG A 129 14.49 -15.53 6.71
C ARG A 129 13.72 -14.61 5.78
N VAL A 130 14.18 -13.37 5.67
CA VAL A 130 13.66 -12.37 4.74
C VAL A 130 14.75 -12.04 3.74
N PHE A 131 14.43 -12.20 2.46
CA PHE A 131 15.36 -12.07 1.35
C PHE A 131 15.16 -10.73 0.65
N LYS A 132 16.27 -10.05 0.43
CA LYS A 132 16.41 -8.88 -0.43
C LYS A 132 17.12 -9.30 -1.71
N TYR A 133 16.61 -8.84 -2.85
CA TYR A 133 17.18 -9.13 -4.17
C TYR A 133 17.65 -7.86 -4.85
N THR A 134 18.93 -7.83 -5.21
CA THR A 134 19.56 -6.74 -5.95
C THR A 134 19.90 -7.24 -7.34
N ALA A 135 19.27 -6.68 -8.37
CA ALA A 135 19.50 -7.02 -9.77
C ALA A 135 20.64 -6.19 -10.35
N ASN A 136 21.51 -6.83 -11.14
CA ASN A 136 22.50 -6.14 -11.98
C ASN A 136 21.86 -5.76 -13.33
N ILE A 137 21.79 -4.46 -13.62
CA ILE A 137 21.05 -3.88 -14.77
C ILE A 137 21.99 -3.25 -15.81
N ILE A 138 21.60 -3.32 -17.10
CA ILE A 138 22.35 -2.79 -18.25
C ILE A 138 21.61 -1.58 -18.87
N PRO A 139 22.27 -0.44 -19.22
CA PRO A 139 23.71 -0.27 -19.49
C PRO A 139 24.65 -0.44 -18.31
N GLU A 140 24.43 0.21 -17.15
CA GLU A 140 25.22 -0.02 -15.94
C GLU A 140 24.39 0.31 -14.68
N GLY A 141 24.49 -0.51 -13.63
CA GLY A 141 23.94 -0.21 -12.31
C GLY A 141 23.44 -1.43 -11.54
N THR A 142 23.00 -1.18 -10.31
CA THR A 142 22.32 -2.17 -9.46
C THR A 142 20.98 -1.61 -9.00
N TYR A 143 19.95 -2.44 -8.97
CA TYR A 143 18.63 -2.04 -8.50
C TYR A 143 18.00 -3.08 -7.59
N GLN A 144 17.49 -2.66 -6.43
CA GLN A 144 16.77 -3.58 -5.53
C GLN A 144 15.35 -3.78 -6.04
N VAL A 145 15.07 -4.99 -6.54
CA VAL A 145 13.72 -5.41 -6.95
C VAL A 145 12.92 -5.76 -5.70
N GLY A 146 11.70 -5.23 -5.60
CA GLY A 146 10.85 -5.42 -4.44
C GLY A 146 9.35 -5.44 -4.74
N ALA A 147 8.56 -5.40 -3.68
CA ALA A 147 7.11 -5.37 -3.75
C ALA A 147 6.57 -4.12 -4.48
N ARG A 148 7.26 -2.98 -4.35
CA ARG A 148 6.91 -1.75 -5.09
C ARG A 148 6.87 -2.01 -6.59
N ASP A 149 7.90 -2.65 -7.13
CA ASP A 149 7.98 -2.99 -8.56
C ASP A 149 6.81 -3.85 -9.02
N MET A 150 6.40 -4.80 -8.19
CA MET A 150 5.27 -5.69 -8.46
C MET A 150 3.93 -4.94 -8.45
N LEU A 151 3.73 -4.06 -7.47
CA LEU A 151 2.50 -3.27 -7.31
C LEU A 151 2.33 -2.26 -8.45
N GLU A 152 3.39 -1.51 -8.75
CA GLU A 152 3.45 -0.52 -9.83
C GLU A 152 3.32 -1.21 -11.20
N TYR A 153 3.94 -2.38 -11.40
CA TYR A 153 3.76 -3.16 -12.62
C TYR A 153 2.29 -3.56 -12.85
N ILE A 154 1.60 -4.06 -11.83
CA ILE A 154 0.17 -4.42 -11.96
C ILE A 154 -0.66 -3.20 -12.32
N ALA A 155 -0.51 -2.09 -11.58
CA ALA A 155 -1.26 -0.87 -11.83
C ALA A 155 -1.01 -0.32 -13.24
N HIS A 156 0.27 -0.20 -13.63
CA HIS A 156 0.65 0.27 -14.95
C HIS A 156 0.17 -0.63 -16.09
N LYS A 157 0.20 -1.96 -15.95
CA LYS A 157 -0.31 -2.86 -17.00
C LYS A 157 -1.82 -2.73 -17.19
N ILE A 158 -2.58 -2.55 -16.11
CA ILE A 158 -4.02 -2.30 -16.19
C ILE A 158 -4.29 -0.94 -16.83
N GLU A 159 -3.58 0.10 -16.40
CA GLU A 159 -3.69 1.46 -16.95
C GLU A 159 -3.35 1.50 -18.44
N SER A 160 -2.17 1.02 -18.84
CA SER A 160 -1.68 1.06 -20.23
C SER A 160 -2.51 0.20 -21.20
N LYS A 161 -3.35 -0.71 -20.70
CA LYS A 161 -4.34 -1.41 -21.53
C LYS A 161 -5.45 -0.47 -22.02
N HIS A 162 -5.78 0.56 -21.23
CA HIS A 162 -6.96 1.39 -21.43
C HIS A 162 -6.63 2.84 -21.80
N TRP A 163 -5.41 3.31 -21.52
CA TRP A 163 -4.92 4.65 -21.85
C TRP A 163 -3.48 4.59 -22.39
N PRO A 164 -3.08 5.55 -23.25
CA PRO A 164 -1.67 5.75 -23.56
C PRO A 164 -0.88 6.12 -22.31
N THR A 165 0.33 5.60 -22.19
CA THR A 165 1.18 5.87 -21.04
C THR A 165 2.64 6.12 -21.45
N GLU A 166 3.31 7.02 -20.72
CA GLU A 166 4.72 7.38 -20.92
C GLU A 166 5.46 7.40 -19.57
N GLN A 167 5.68 6.23 -18.97
CA GLN A 167 6.42 6.10 -17.71
C GLN A 167 7.84 5.56 -17.91
N PRO A 168 8.73 5.78 -16.91
CA PRO A 168 10.06 5.17 -16.88
C PRO A 168 10.07 3.64 -16.91
N ASP A 169 11.23 3.04 -17.21
CA ASP A 169 11.36 1.58 -17.18
C ASP A 169 11.25 1.02 -15.76
N ILE A 170 11.88 1.65 -14.78
CA ILE A 170 11.80 1.25 -13.38
C ILE A 170 10.95 2.29 -12.63
N PRO A 171 9.91 1.88 -11.86
CA PRO A 171 9.55 0.49 -11.50
C PRO A 171 8.60 -0.24 -12.48
N TYR A 172 8.04 0.46 -13.48
CA TYR A 172 6.86 0.02 -14.23
C TYR A 172 7.05 -1.19 -15.17
N ARG A 173 8.28 -1.41 -15.64
CA ARG A 173 8.70 -2.54 -16.48
C ARG A 173 9.66 -3.48 -15.75
N THR A 174 10.01 -3.23 -14.49
CA THR A 174 10.92 -4.09 -13.72
C THR A 174 10.53 -5.56 -13.82
N MET A 175 9.24 -5.89 -13.68
CA MET A 175 8.79 -7.28 -13.74
C MET A 175 8.86 -7.90 -15.15
N GLU A 176 8.77 -7.13 -16.24
CA GLU A 176 9.09 -7.66 -17.58
C GLU A 176 10.55 -8.11 -17.64
N LEU A 177 11.47 -7.29 -17.12
CA LEU A 177 12.90 -7.59 -17.10
C LEU A 177 13.16 -8.84 -16.26
N VAL A 178 12.48 -8.99 -15.12
CA VAL A 178 12.55 -10.17 -14.27
C VAL A 178 12.06 -11.41 -15.03
N PHE A 179 10.89 -11.35 -15.68
CA PHE A 179 10.38 -12.48 -16.46
C PHE A 179 11.29 -12.84 -17.63
N ASN A 180 11.85 -11.86 -18.34
CA ASN A 180 12.80 -12.10 -19.42
C ASN A 180 14.06 -12.83 -18.90
N ASN A 181 14.63 -12.39 -17.78
CA ASN A 181 15.77 -13.06 -17.16
C ASN A 181 15.43 -14.49 -16.71
N LEU A 182 14.20 -14.72 -16.24
CA LEU A 182 13.68 -16.05 -15.91
C LEU A 182 13.33 -16.89 -17.15
N GLN A 183 13.53 -16.42 -18.38
CA GLN A 183 13.12 -17.09 -19.62
C GLN A 183 11.59 -17.31 -19.72
N LEU A 184 10.82 -16.37 -19.17
CA LEU A 184 9.36 -16.32 -19.17
C LEU A 184 8.84 -15.05 -19.88
N GLY A 185 9.66 -14.45 -20.76
CA GLY A 185 9.31 -13.24 -21.49
C GLY A 185 8.05 -13.39 -22.35
N GLU A 186 7.87 -14.55 -22.97
CA GLU A 186 6.72 -14.88 -23.83
C GLU A 186 5.44 -15.22 -23.05
N MET A 187 5.49 -15.21 -21.71
CA MET A 187 4.31 -15.49 -20.89
C MET A 187 3.23 -14.40 -21.13
N PRO A 188 1.94 -14.76 -21.30
CA PRO A 188 0.88 -13.77 -21.46
C PRO A 188 0.84 -12.78 -20.29
N THR A 189 0.58 -11.50 -20.58
CA THR A 189 0.56 -10.43 -19.55
C THR A 189 -0.39 -10.76 -18.39
N THR A 190 -1.54 -11.35 -18.69
CA THR A 190 -2.53 -11.79 -17.68
C THR A 190 -1.95 -12.84 -16.74
N CYS A 191 -1.17 -13.80 -17.26
CA CYS A 191 -0.47 -14.79 -16.45
C CYS A 191 0.66 -14.16 -15.62
N LYS A 192 1.37 -13.16 -16.17
CA LYS A 192 2.38 -12.37 -15.44
C LYS A 192 1.73 -11.66 -14.24
N ILE A 193 0.62 -10.95 -14.45
CA ILE A 193 -0.13 -10.28 -13.40
C ILE A 193 -0.64 -11.29 -12.37
N ALA A 194 -1.23 -12.40 -12.81
CA ALA A 194 -1.74 -13.46 -11.94
C ALA A 194 -0.66 -14.03 -11.01
N LEU A 195 0.53 -14.30 -11.55
CA LEU A 195 1.65 -14.82 -10.78
C LEU A 195 2.22 -13.78 -9.82
N ILE A 196 2.33 -12.51 -10.24
CA ILE A 196 2.78 -11.42 -9.36
C ILE A 196 1.78 -11.20 -8.22
N GLU A 197 0.49 -11.10 -8.53
CA GLU A 197 -0.59 -10.93 -7.57
C GLU A 197 -0.58 -12.05 -6.53
N PHE A 198 -0.44 -13.30 -6.97
CA PHE A 198 -0.27 -14.45 -6.09
C PHE A 198 0.94 -14.28 -5.17
N CYS A 199 2.08 -13.81 -5.70
CA CYS A 199 3.28 -13.59 -4.91
C CYS A 199 3.15 -12.45 -3.89
N LEU A 200 2.38 -11.41 -4.20
CA LEU A 200 2.03 -10.31 -3.29
C LEU A 200 1.10 -10.75 -2.15
N GLN A 201 0.58 -11.98 -2.17
CA GLN A 201 -0.05 -12.59 -1.00
C GLN A 201 1.00 -13.12 0.01
N ASN A 202 2.29 -13.11 -0.33
CA ASN A 202 3.39 -13.51 0.55
C ASN A 202 4.08 -12.30 1.20
N ASP A 203 4.71 -12.51 2.36
CA ASP A 203 5.39 -11.46 3.12
C ASP A 203 6.76 -11.09 2.52
N ASN A 204 7.29 -11.90 1.59
CA ASN A 204 8.51 -11.65 0.83
C ASN A 204 8.28 -11.99 -0.67
N PRO A 205 7.57 -11.12 -1.40
CA PRO A 205 6.92 -11.48 -2.67
C PRO A 205 7.90 -11.80 -3.80
N VAL A 206 9.05 -11.10 -3.91
CA VAL A 206 10.08 -11.40 -4.91
C VAL A 206 10.72 -12.77 -4.68
N HIS A 207 11.07 -13.11 -3.43
CA HIS A 207 11.54 -14.45 -3.10
C HIS A 207 10.49 -15.50 -3.46
N HIS A 208 9.23 -15.20 -3.16
CA HIS A 208 8.12 -16.10 -3.43
C HIS A 208 7.91 -16.34 -4.93
N LEU A 209 8.14 -15.33 -5.77
CA LEU A 209 8.11 -15.48 -7.22
C LEU A 209 9.15 -16.50 -7.69
N PHE A 210 10.42 -16.34 -7.30
CA PHE A 210 11.47 -17.26 -7.70
C PHE A 210 11.20 -18.69 -7.23
N LYS A 211 10.73 -18.86 -5.99
CA LYS A 211 10.38 -20.18 -5.45
C LYS A 211 9.16 -20.80 -6.12
N THR A 212 8.16 -20.01 -6.47
CA THR A 212 6.98 -20.50 -7.20
C THR A 212 7.37 -21.00 -8.58
N VAL A 213 8.16 -20.21 -9.33
CA VAL A 213 8.64 -20.59 -10.67
C VAL A 213 9.53 -21.84 -10.61
N GLU A 214 10.46 -21.91 -9.65
CA GLU A 214 11.31 -23.10 -9.42
C GLU A 214 10.46 -24.35 -9.11
N THR A 215 9.42 -24.20 -8.29
CA THR A 215 8.51 -25.30 -7.92
C THR A 215 7.72 -25.82 -9.12
N ILE A 216 7.24 -24.91 -9.99
CA ILE A 216 6.52 -25.29 -11.21
C ILE A 216 7.48 -26.01 -12.18
N ARG A 217 8.65 -25.43 -12.46
CA ARG A 217 9.63 -26.00 -13.40
C ARG A 217 10.20 -27.34 -12.98
N SER A 218 10.42 -27.54 -11.69
CA SER A 218 10.94 -28.81 -11.17
C SER A 218 9.91 -29.96 -11.22
N GLY A 219 8.65 -29.69 -11.56
CA GLY A 219 7.59 -30.70 -11.51
C GLY A 219 7.25 -31.15 -10.09
N SER A 220 7.69 -30.40 -9.06
CA SER A 220 7.51 -30.76 -7.65
C SER A 220 6.05 -30.86 -7.21
N LEU A 221 5.12 -30.36 -8.03
CA LEU A 221 3.68 -30.48 -7.83
C LEU A 221 3.11 -31.84 -8.26
N GLY A 222 3.92 -32.72 -8.86
CA GLY A 222 3.51 -34.06 -9.27
C GLY A 222 2.53 -34.10 -10.45
N VAL A 223 2.51 -33.03 -11.25
CA VAL A 223 1.67 -32.90 -12.45
C VAL A 223 2.59 -32.81 -13.67
N GLU A 224 2.46 -33.75 -14.60
CA GLU A 224 3.19 -33.75 -15.86
C GLU A 224 2.79 -32.55 -16.71
N GLY A 225 3.75 -31.88 -17.36
CA GLY A 225 3.48 -30.71 -18.20
C GLY A 225 3.08 -29.44 -17.44
N ILE A 226 3.22 -29.39 -16.11
CA ILE A 226 2.74 -28.27 -15.28
C ILE A 226 3.33 -26.90 -15.67
N GLU A 227 4.49 -26.85 -16.33
CA GLU A 227 5.08 -25.61 -16.82
C GLU A 227 4.20 -24.93 -17.89
N GLU A 228 3.44 -25.69 -18.68
CA GLU A 228 2.51 -25.15 -19.67
C GLU A 228 1.42 -24.29 -19.02
N CYS A 229 1.13 -24.49 -17.74
CA CYS A 229 0.15 -23.68 -17.02
C CYS A 229 0.55 -22.21 -16.97
N LEU A 230 1.84 -21.87 -17.03
CA LEU A 230 2.33 -20.49 -17.06
C LEU A 230 1.77 -19.71 -18.27
N TYR A 231 1.42 -20.39 -19.36
CA TYR A 231 0.98 -19.78 -20.60
C TYR A 231 -0.55 -19.80 -20.80
N ASP A 232 -1.32 -20.31 -19.84
CA ASP A 232 -2.78 -20.31 -19.87
C ASP A 232 -3.35 -19.85 -18.52
N PHE A 233 -4.12 -18.76 -18.52
CA PHE A 233 -4.62 -18.16 -17.28
C PHE A 233 -5.51 -19.11 -16.47
N THR A 234 -6.34 -19.92 -17.14
CA THR A 234 -7.26 -20.84 -16.45
C THR A 234 -6.49 -21.93 -15.70
N GLN A 235 -5.50 -22.54 -16.36
CA GLN A 235 -4.62 -23.55 -15.77
C GLN A 235 -3.74 -22.95 -14.69
N LEU A 236 -3.17 -21.76 -14.90
CA LEU A 236 -2.37 -21.07 -13.91
C LEU A 236 -3.19 -20.78 -12.65
N ASN A 237 -4.37 -20.19 -12.80
CA ASN A 237 -5.26 -19.86 -11.68
C ASN A 237 -5.63 -21.11 -10.87
N HIS A 238 -5.97 -22.21 -11.55
CA HIS A 238 -6.25 -23.49 -10.88
C HIS A 238 -5.02 -24.02 -10.12
N THR A 239 -3.83 -23.90 -10.70
CA THR A 239 -2.57 -24.33 -10.10
C THR A 239 -2.22 -23.50 -8.86
N LEU A 240 -2.23 -22.18 -8.98
CA LEU A 240 -1.88 -21.24 -7.91
C LEU A 240 -2.85 -21.36 -6.72
N LYS A 241 -4.15 -21.55 -6.94
CA LYS A 241 -5.13 -21.78 -5.87
C LYS A 241 -4.87 -23.02 -5.02
N ARG A 242 -4.13 -24.00 -5.55
CA ARG A 242 -3.79 -25.25 -4.86
C ARG A 242 -2.45 -25.19 -4.13
N PHE A 243 -1.68 -24.13 -4.31
CA PHE A 243 -0.45 -23.94 -3.54
C PHE A 243 -0.76 -23.85 -2.04
N LEU A 244 0.03 -24.60 -1.27
CA LEU A 244 -0.04 -24.63 0.19
C LEU A 244 1.30 -24.19 0.76
N TRP A 245 1.33 -23.02 1.38
CA TRP A 245 2.51 -22.45 2.00
C TRP A 245 2.65 -22.93 3.43
N GLY A 246 3.85 -23.31 3.84
CA GLY A 246 4.16 -23.54 5.25
C GLY A 246 4.41 -22.20 5.95
N ALA A 247 3.60 -21.87 6.95
CA ALA A 247 3.89 -20.77 7.85
C ALA A 247 4.82 -21.24 8.98
N ARG A 248 5.72 -20.38 9.45
CA ARG A 248 6.63 -20.70 10.57
C ARG A 248 5.90 -21.01 11.88
N GLY A 249 4.62 -20.65 12.00
CA GLY A 249 3.73 -21.07 13.09
C GLY A 249 3.23 -22.52 13.02
N GLY A 250 3.72 -23.34 12.08
CA GLY A 250 3.40 -24.76 12.02
C GLY A 250 2.08 -25.11 11.32
N PHE A 251 1.47 -24.15 10.62
CA PHE A 251 0.25 -24.35 9.85
C PHE A 251 0.47 -24.11 8.36
N ARG A 252 -0.47 -24.56 7.54
CA ARG A 252 -0.43 -24.39 6.08
C ARG A 252 -1.48 -23.37 5.65
N GLU A 253 -1.14 -22.53 4.68
CA GLU A 253 -2.03 -21.51 4.14
C GLU A 253 -2.16 -21.63 2.63
N THR A 254 -3.38 -21.42 2.13
CA THR A 254 -3.66 -20.99 0.76
C THR A 254 -3.75 -19.46 0.70
N ILE A 255 -3.82 -18.90 -0.51
CA ILE A 255 -4.13 -17.47 -0.75
C ILE A 255 -5.37 -17.01 0.04
N GLU A 256 -6.42 -17.82 0.08
CA GLU A 256 -7.69 -17.47 0.74
C GLU A 256 -7.54 -17.43 2.26
N THR A 257 -6.95 -18.48 2.84
CA THR A 257 -6.77 -18.56 4.30
C THR A 257 -5.83 -17.47 4.81
N LYS A 258 -4.80 -17.10 4.03
CA LYS A 258 -3.86 -16.03 4.40
C LYS A 258 -4.52 -14.66 4.39
N VAL A 259 -5.28 -14.33 3.33
CA VAL A 259 -6.07 -13.09 3.27
C VAL A 259 -7.05 -13.03 4.44
N THR A 260 -7.77 -14.13 4.72
CA THR A 260 -8.74 -14.18 5.83
C THR A 260 -8.08 -13.86 7.17
N ARG A 261 -6.94 -14.50 7.47
CA ARG A 261 -6.20 -14.24 8.70
C ARG A 261 -5.70 -12.79 8.77
N ARG A 262 -5.14 -12.27 7.68
CA ARG A 262 -4.63 -10.89 7.62
C ARG A 262 -5.73 -9.85 7.79
N LEU A 263 -6.91 -10.07 7.21
CA LEU A 263 -8.08 -9.21 7.40
C LEU A 263 -8.56 -9.20 8.85
N SER A 264 -8.57 -10.36 9.53
CA SER A 264 -8.92 -10.42 10.97
C SER A 264 -7.96 -9.58 11.80
N THR A 265 -6.65 -9.73 11.59
CA THR A 265 -5.64 -8.94 12.31
C THR A 265 -5.74 -7.45 11.98
N MET A 266 -5.92 -7.09 10.71
CA MET A 266 -6.10 -5.70 10.30
C MET A 266 -7.33 -5.07 10.95
N LYS A 267 -8.43 -5.81 11.05
CA LYS A 267 -9.62 -5.37 11.78
C LYS A 267 -9.29 -5.00 13.21
N GLU A 268 -8.72 -5.95 13.96
CA GLU A 268 -8.41 -5.76 15.39
C GLU A 268 -7.53 -4.52 15.61
N TYR A 269 -6.49 -4.35 14.80
CA TYR A 269 -5.55 -3.24 14.92
C TYR A 269 -6.19 -1.89 14.57
N LEU A 270 -6.96 -1.84 13.47
CA LEU A 270 -7.64 -0.61 13.08
C LEU A 270 -8.79 -0.24 14.03
N GLU A 271 -9.47 -1.22 14.64
CA GLU A 271 -10.49 -0.96 15.66
C GLU A 271 -9.89 -0.45 16.97
N ASP A 272 -8.67 -0.89 17.33
CA ASP A 272 -7.94 -0.34 18.48
C ASP A 272 -7.49 1.10 18.23
N LYS A 273 -6.98 1.39 17.02
CA LYS A 273 -6.60 2.75 16.63
C LYS A 273 -7.81 3.66 16.47
N TYR A 274 -8.90 3.19 15.86
CA TYR A 274 -10.11 3.95 15.57
C TYR A 274 -11.34 3.30 16.24
N PRO A 275 -11.47 3.44 17.57
CA PRO A 275 -12.53 2.78 18.32
C PRO A 275 -13.91 3.37 18.00
N SER A 276 -14.92 2.51 17.92
CA SER A 276 -16.27 2.84 17.41
C SER A 276 -17.02 3.91 18.22
N ASN A 277 -16.69 4.07 19.51
CA ASN A 277 -17.28 5.10 20.37
C ASN A 277 -16.75 6.52 20.06
N ILE A 278 -15.60 6.63 19.36
CA ILE A 278 -14.99 7.90 18.95
C ILE A 278 -15.12 8.09 17.43
N PHE A 279 -14.82 7.03 16.66
CA PHE A 279 -14.73 7.06 15.20
C PHE A 279 -15.74 6.10 14.56
N SER A 280 -17.03 6.34 14.80
CA SER A 280 -18.13 5.49 14.32
C SER A 280 -18.14 5.25 12.81
N ASP A 281 -17.89 6.29 12.01
CA ASP A 281 -17.94 6.22 10.55
C ASP A 281 -16.73 5.48 9.99
N ILE A 282 -15.52 5.78 10.51
CA ILE A 282 -14.30 5.04 10.16
C ILE A 282 -14.45 3.56 10.50
N ASN A 283 -14.91 3.25 11.72
CA ASN A 283 -15.07 1.86 12.17
C ASN A 283 -16.08 1.08 11.31
N THR A 284 -17.21 1.71 10.97
CA THR A 284 -18.21 1.11 10.08
C THR A 284 -17.63 0.89 8.68
N TRP A 285 -16.90 1.88 8.14
CA TRP A 285 -16.25 1.77 6.84
C TRP A 285 -15.21 0.64 6.79
N ILE A 286 -14.34 0.53 7.81
CA ILE A 286 -13.38 -0.58 7.93
C ILE A 286 -14.11 -1.92 7.88
N ASN A 287 -15.19 -2.06 8.65
CA ASN A 287 -15.98 -3.29 8.68
C ASN A 287 -16.59 -3.64 7.31
N ASP A 288 -17.10 -2.63 6.59
CA ASP A 288 -17.66 -2.81 5.25
C ASP A 288 -16.59 -3.17 4.21
N VAL A 289 -15.41 -2.53 4.26
CA VAL A 289 -14.25 -2.86 3.42
C VAL A 289 -13.82 -4.32 3.65
N ILE A 290 -13.64 -4.71 4.92
CA ILE A 290 -13.23 -6.08 5.26
C ILE A 290 -14.28 -7.10 4.82
N HIS A 291 -15.56 -6.79 5.00
CA HIS A 291 -16.65 -7.63 4.53
C HIS A 291 -16.62 -7.80 3.02
N TYR A 292 -16.41 -6.71 2.28
CA TYR A 292 -16.32 -6.74 0.82
C TYR A 292 -15.15 -7.60 0.35
N VAL A 293 -13.93 -7.36 0.86
CA VAL A 293 -12.74 -8.13 0.48
C VAL A 293 -12.94 -9.62 0.79
N SER A 294 -13.49 -9.94 1.97
CA SER A 294 -13.74 -11.33 2.39
C SER A 294 -14.82 -12.04 1.56
N THR A 295 -15.77 -11.30 0.99
CA THR A 295 -16.89 -11.87 0.23
C THR A 295 -16.59 -11.93 -1.27
N HIS A 296 -15.92 -10.90 -1.80
CA HIS A 296 -15.79 -10.69 -3.23
C HIS A 296 -14.37 -10.87 -3.76
N LEU A 297 -13.32 -10.69 -2.96
CA LEU A 297 -11.94 -10.68 -3.47
C LEU A 297 -11.08 -11.85 -2.99
N LYS A 298 -11.28 -12.34 -1.76
CA LYS A 298 -10.42 -13.38 -1.18
C LYS A 298 -10.33 -14.61 -2.08
N GLY A 299 -9.11 -15.12 -2.23
CA GLY A 299 -8.85 -16.30 -3.06
C GLY A 299 -8.98 -16.07 -4.58
N ARG A 300 -9.27 -14.85 -5.05
CA ARG A 300 -9.22 -14.51 -6.48
C ARG A 300 -7.84 -14.01 -6.88
N LEU A 301 -7.60 -14.04 -8.18
CA LEU A 301 -6.52 -13.29 -8.84
C LEU A 301 -7.21 -12.09 -9.50
N PHE A 302 -7.71 -11.20 -8.66
CA PHE A 302 -8.61 -10.11 -9.00
C PHE A 302 -7.99 -9.14 -10.00
N PHE A 303 -6.72 -8.79 -9.86
CA PHE A 303 -6.07 -7.85 -10.77
C PHE A 303 -5.82 -8.47 -12.15
N ALA A 304 -5.54 -9.78 -12.22
CA ALA A 304 -5.48 -10.48 -13.49
C ALA A 304 -6.86 -10.53 -14.17
N GLU A 305 -7.92 -10.79 -13.41
CA GLU A 305 -9.31 -10.76 -13.91
C GLU A 305 -9.74 -9.35 -14.36
N LEU A 306 -9.30 -8.31 -13.64
CA LEU A 306 -9.54 -6.91 -13.99
C LEU A 306 -8.81 -6.54 -15.28
N TYR A 307 -7.55 -6.96 -15.44
CA TYR A 307 -6.76 -6.76 -16.65
C TYR A 307 -7.39 -7.41 -17.89
N GLU A 308 -8.11 -8.52 -17.78
CA GLU A 308 -8.76 -9.17 -18.95
C GLU A 308 -9.92 -8.34 -19.53
N LYS A 309 -10.55 -7.45 -18.74
CA LYS A 309 -11.72 -6.69 -19.17
C LYS A 309 -11.40 -5.74 -20.33
N ASP A 310 -12.39 -5.50 -21.18
CA ASP A 310 -12.37 -4.37 -22.11
C ASP A 310 -12.67 -3.06 -21.35
N LYS A 311 -12.44 -1.90 -22.01
CA LYS A 311 -12.57 -0.60 -21.34
C LYS A 311 -13.95 -0.35 -20.72
N PRO A 312 -15.09 -0.62 -21.39
CA PRO A 312 -16.41 -0.44 -20.77
C PRO A 312 -16.64 -1.30 -19.53
N ASN A 313 -16.30 -2.60 -19.57
CA ASN A 313 -16.47 -3.49 -18.43
C ASN A 313 -15.48 -3.18 -17.30
N PHE A 314 -14.27 -2.71 -17.63
CA PHE A 314 -13.29 -2.22 -16.68
C PHE A 314 -13.82 -1.01 -15.92
N LEU A 315 -14.26 0.04 -16.64
CA LEU A 315 -14.79 1.26 -16.02
C LEU A 315 -16.02 0.95 -15.16
N ALA A 316 -16.94 0.09 -15.61
CA ALA A 316 -18.08 -0.32 -14.82
C ALA A 316 -17.70 -1.05 -13.51
N GLU A 317 -16.62 -1.86 -13.54
CA GLU A 317 -16.10 -2.51 -12.33
C GLU A 317 -15.49 -1.48 -11.36
N ILE A 318 -14.73 -0.51 -11.88
CA ILE A 318 -14.15 0.59 -11.09
C ILE A 318 -15.27 1.44 -10.46
N ASP A 319 -16.30 1.81 -11.21
CA ASP A 319 -17.45 2.56 -10.71
C ASP A 319 -18.21 1.78 -9.63
N LEU A 320 -18.36 0.46 -9.80
CA LEU A 320 -18.96 -0.41 -8.78
C LEU A 320 -18.10 -0.42 -7.51
N LEU A 321 -16.78 -0.54 -7.64
CA LEU A 321 -15.87 -0.50 -6.50
C LEU A 321 -15.96 0.85 -5.78
N ILE A 322 -15.91 1.97 -6.50
CA ILE A 322 -15.98 3.32 -5.90
C ILE A 322 -17.33 3.51 -5.21
N SER A 323 -18.44 3.13 -5.83
CA SER A 323 -19.76 3.26 -5.20
C SER A 323 -19.95 2.35 -3.98
N THR A 324 -19.20 1.26 -3.88
CA THR A 324 -19.29 0.29 -2.78
C THR A 324 -18.33 0.63 -1.62
N LEU A 325 -17.05 0.86 -1.94
CA LEU A 325 -15.97 1.07 -0.97
C LEU A 325 -15.66 2.56 -0.76
N GLY A 326 -15.79 3.36 -1.82
CA GLY A 326 -15.37 4.75 -1.86
C GLY A 326 -13.87 4.94 -1.75
N ILE A 327 -13.48 6.21 -1.64
CA ILE A 327 -12.14 6.62 -1.26
C ILE A 327 -12.28 7.68 -0.17
N PRO A 328 -11.71 7.45 1.03
CA PRO A 328 -11.84 8.37 2.15
C PRO A 328 -11.45 9.81 1.83
N LEU A 329 -10.24 10.00 1.31
CA LEU A 329 -9.65 11.31 1.08
C LEU A 329 -8.88 11.33 -0.24
N ILE A 330 -9.15 12.34 -1.05
CA ILE A 330 -8.42 12.66 -2.28
C ILE A 330 -7.96 14.09 -2.14
N PHE A 331 -6.66 14.34 -2.19
CA PHE A 331 -6.05 15.66 -2.07
C PHE A 331 -5.54 16.17 -3.42
N ASN A 332 -5.56 17.48 -3.61
CA ASN A 332 -4.81 18.13 -4.67
C ASN A 332 -3.46 18.66 -4.15
N ALA A 333 -2.68 19.32 -5.01
CA ALA A 333 -1.38 19.88 -4.63
C ALA A 333 -1.49 20.99 -3.57
N HIS A 334 -2.66 21.61 -3.38
CA HIS A 334 -2.93 22.59 -2.33
C HIS A 334 -3.38 21.97 -1.01
N GLU A 335 -3.44 20.64 -0.89
CA GLU A 335 -4.03 19.95 0.28
C GLU A 335 -5.52 20.28 0.50
N GLU A 336 -6.21 20.78 -0.54
CA GLU A 336 -7.68 20.74 -0.58
C GLU A 336 -8.12 19.30 -0.82
N HIS A 337 -9.26 18.90 -0.25
CA HIS A 337 -9.68 17.50 -0.33
C HIS A 337 -11.16 17.33 -0.66
N ILE A 338 -11.45 16.20 -1.30
CA ILE A 338 -12.80 15.66 -1.44
C ILE A 338 -12.84 14.24 -0.87
N SER A 339 -14.05 13.72 -0.74
CA SER A 339 -14.31 12.33 -0.38
C SER A 339 -15.27 11.70 -1.38
N LEU A 340 -14.97 10.49 -1.82
CA LEU A 340 -15.86 9.67 -2.64
C LEU A 340 -16.49 8.54 -1.81
N LEU A 341 -16.55 8.70 -0.49
CA LEU A 341 -17.22 7.75 0.38
C LEU A 341 -18.72 7.65 0.06
N PRO A 342 -19.32 6.44 0.19
CA PRO A 342 -20.77 6.29 0.16
C PRO A 342 -21.46 7.24 1.15
N LYS A 343 -22.58 7.84 0.75
CA LYS A 343 -23.33 8.86 1.52
C LYS A 343 -23.75 8.46 2.95
N LYS A 344 -23.63 7.17 3.30
CA LYS A 344 -23.87 6.67 4.66
C LYS A 344 -22.78 7.09 5.65
N TYR A 345 -21.61 7.49 5.18
CA TYR A 345 -20.49 7.93 6.02
C TYR A 345 -20.36 9.45 6.04
N LYS A 346 -19.93 9.96 7.19
CA LYS A 346 -19.51 11.35 7.37
C LYS A 346 -18.01 11.48 7.09
N SER A 347 -17.65 12.26 6.08
CA SER A 347 -16.25 12.40 5.63
C SER A 347 -15.35 13.09 6.66
N GLU A 348 -15.91 13.87 7.58
CA GLU A 348 -15.15 14.68 8.54
C GLU A 348 -14.28 13.83 9.48
N GLN A 349 -14.72 12.62 9.85
CA GLN A 349 -13.89 11.73 10.68
C GLN A 349 -12.66 11.23 9.93
N PHE A 350 -12.72 11.09 8.60
CA PHE A 350 -11.66 10.46 7.83
C PHE A 350 -10.40 11.33 7.71
N ILE A 351 -10.47 12.63 8.00
CA ILE A 351 -9.29 13.49 8.11
C ILE A 351 -8.27 12.97 9.13
N GLN A 352 -8.71 12.15 10.08
CA GLN A 352 -7.86 11.52 11.09
C GLN A 352 -6.85 10.53 10.47
N PHE A 353 -7.13 9.98 9.28
CA PHE A 353 -6.15 9.22 8.53
C PHE A 353 -4.98 10.08 8.07
N TYR A 354 -5.27 11.26 7.51
CA TYR A 354 -4.26 12.24 7.11
C TYR A 354 -3.51 12.82 8.31
N ALA A 355 -4.23 13.12 9.41
CA ALA A 355 -3.64 13.54 10.67
C ALA A 355 -2.64 12.50 11.19
N SER A 356 -2.97 11.21 11.12
CA SER A 356 -2.06 10.14 11.52
C SER A 356 -0.80 10.07 10.67
N TYR A 357 -0.91 10.27 9.34
CA TYR A 357 0.25 10.30 8.44
C TYR A 357 1.18 11.46 8.81
N LYS A 358 0.61 12.67 8.87
CA LYS A 358 1.33 13.90 9.20
C LYS A 358 1.93 13.86 10.61
N PHE A 359 1.25 13.20 11.55
CA PHE A 359 1.78 12.96 12.89
C PHE A 359 3.04 12.06 12.88
N ASN A 360 3.05 10.98 12.09
CA ASN A 360 4.22 10.12 11.99
C ASN A 360 5.44 10.87 11.42
N GLU A 361 5.24 11.77 10.46
CA GLU A 361 6.30 12.67 9.97
C GLU A 361 6.74 13.67 11.06
N PHE A 362 5.78 14.25 11.78
CA PHE A 362 6.04 15.18 12.87
C PHE A 362 6.86 14.56 14.02
N LEU A 363 6.71 13.27 14.28
CA LEU A 363 7.52 12.53 15.27
C LEU A 363 9.00 12.42 14.88
N LYS A 364 9.35 12.58 13.60
CA LYS A 364 10.72 12.44 13.09
C LYS A 364 11.53 13.74 13.19
N THR A 365 10.89 14.87 13.52
CA THR A 365 11.53 16.19 13.50
C THR A 365 11.48 16.87 14.87
N LYS A 366 12.15 18.03 14.99
CA LYS A 366 12.04 18.94 16.15
C LYS A 366 11.16 20.16 15.85
N GLU A 367 10.50 20.17 14.71
CA GLU A 367 9.73 21.33 14.26
C GLU A 367 8.52 21.52 15.16
N LYS A 368 8.22 22.78 15.51
CA LYS A 368 7.11 23.14 16.40
C LYS A 368 5.84 23.51 15.64
N THR A 369 5.95 23.73 14.33
CA THR A 369 4.83 24.02 13.45
C THR A 369 3.85 22.84 13.42
N CYS A 370 2.56 23.14 13.42
CA CYS A 370 1.51 22.14 13.31
C CYS A 370 1.65 21.40 11.98
N PRO A 371 1.66 20.05 11.99
CA PRO A 371 1.85 19.29 10.76
C PRO A 371 0.62 19.33 9.83
N LEU A 372 -0.50 19.87 10.31
CA LEU A 372 -1.72 20.15 9.52
C LEU A 372 -1.92 21.63 9.18
N CYS A 373 -0.91 22.49 9.39
CA CYS A 373 -1.05 23.94 9.18
C CYS A 373 -1.52 24.26 7.75
N ARG A 374 -0.84 23.75 6.73
CA ARG A 374 -1.17 23.97 5.31
C ARG A 374 -2.58 23.48 4.96
N TYR A 375 -2.96 22.29 5.41
CA TYR A 375 -4.33 21.80 5.28
C TYR A 375 -5.36 22.76 5.89
N CYS A 376 -5.12 23.23 7.12
CA CYS A 376 -6.04 24.14 7.81
C CYS A 376 -6.11 25.52 7.15
N GLU A 377 -5.03 26.03 6.55
CA GLU A 377 -5.03 27.31 5.82
C GLU A 377 -6.06 27.30 4.68
N ASN A 378 -6.21 26.17 4.01
CA ASN A 378 -7.09 26.04 2.85
C ASN A 378 -8.49 25.54 3.22
N SER A 379 -8.60 24.67 4.22
CA SER A 379 -9.87 24.00 4.55
C SER A 379 -10.61 24.59 5.75
N THR A 380 -9.88 25.12 6.74
CA THR A 380 -10.45 25.60 8.02
C THR A 380 -9.71 26.84 8.55
N PRO A 381 -9.62 27.93 7.78
CA PRO A 381 -8.83 29.10 8.17
C PRO A 381 -9.33 29.75 9.47
N ASP A 382 -10.63 29.64 9.75
CA ASP A 382 -11.25 30.19 10.97
C ASP A 382 -10.79 29.51 12.27
N LEU A 383 -10.19 28.31 12.18
CA LEU A 383 -9.66 27.58 13.34
C LEU A 383 -8.18 27.87 13.62
N MET A 384 -7.53 28.68 12.78
CA MET A 384 -6.10 28.94 12.88
C MET A 384 -5.76 30.10 13.83
N ASP A 385 -4.61 29.99 14.50
CA ASP A 385 -4.03 31.05 15.32
C ASP A 385 -2.49 30.99 15.32
N ASP A 386 -1.83 31.93 16.01
CA ASP A 386 -0.38 32.02 16.08
C ASP A 386 0.27 30.74 16.67
N GLU A 387 -0.43 30.02 17.56
CA GLU A 387 0.09 28.80 18.19
C GLU A 387 0.19 27.64 17.20
N CYS A 388 -0.55 27.67 16.08
CA CYS A 388 -0.38 26.72 14.98
C CYS A 388 1.07 26.69 14.45
N THR A 389 1.77 27.83 14.48
CA THR A 389 3.16 27.93 13.98
C THR A 389 4.19 27.94 15.10
N SER A 390 3.86 28.51 16.27
CA SER A 390 4.82 28.67 17.36
C SER A 390 4.87 27.48 18.32
N ASN A 391 3.75 26.79 18.57
CA ASN A 391 3.67 25.65 19.49
C ASN A 391 2.41 24.79 19.26
N SER A 392 2.49 23.86 18.31
CA SER A 392 1.34 23.04 17.89
C SER A 392 0.80 22.10 18.97
N ILE A 393 1.64 21.63 19.90
CA ILE A 393 1.19 20.77 21.00
C ILE A 393 0.34 21.55 22.00
N LEU A 394 0.77 22.77 22.35
CA LEU A 394 -0.01 23.65 23.21
C LEU A 394 -1.36 23.98 22.56
N ARG A 395 -1.35 24.28 21.25
CA ARG A 395 -2.56 24.53 20.47
C ARG A 395 -3.52 23.34 20.48
N ALA A 396 -2.99 22.13 20.28
CA ALA A 396 -3.75 20.88 20.25
C ALA A 396 -4.40 20.56 21.59
N ALA A 397 -3.73 20.86 22.70
CA ALA A 397 -4.25 20.66 24.05
C ALA A 397 -5.35 21.67 24.44
N ARG A 398 -5.33 22.88 23.87
CA ARG A 398 -6.28 23.96 24.22
C ARG A 398 -7.62 23.86 23.53
N ASP A 399 -7.65 23.43 22.27
CA ASP A 399 -8.89 23.41 21.50
C ASP A 399 -9.00 22.13 20.67
N SER A 400 -9.87 21.26 21.17
CA SER A 400 -10.22 19.96 20.60
C SER A 400 -11.14 20.07 19.38
N SER A 401 -11.48 21.27 18.90
CA SER A 401 -12.23 21.43 17.65
C SER A 401 -11.33 21.39 16.42
N CYS A 402 -10.03 21.73 16.53
CA CYS A 402 -9.12 21.67 15.40
C CYS A 402 -8.72 20.22 15.06
N PRO A 403 -8.51 19.87 13.78
CA PRO A 403 -8.27 18.47 13.37
C PRO A 403 -7.07 17.81 14.05
N PHE A 404 -5.97 18.56 14.23
CA PHE A 404 -4.79 18.07 14.93
C PHE A 404 -5.07 17.91 16.44
N GLY A 405 -5.77 18.87 17.05
CA GLY A 405 -6.22 18.79 18.45
C GLY A 405 -7.13 17.60 18.70
N GLN A 406 -8.07 17.33 17.80
CA GLN A 406 -8.90 16.11 17.84
C GLN A 406 -8.03 14.87 17.83
N PHE A 407 -7.07 14.78 16.90
CA PHE A 407 -6.16 13.64 16.81
C PHE A 407 -5.36 13.43 18.11
N ILE A 408 -4.75 14.50 18.65
CA ILE A 408 -3.97 14.41 19.89
C ILE A 408 -4.83 13.98 21.08
N ASN A 409 -6.02 14.56 21.25
CA ASN A 409 -6.89 14.27 22.38
C ASN A 409 -7.53 12.89 22.29
N ASN A 410 -8.00 12.48 21.10
CA ASN A 410 -8.66 11.19 20.91
C ASN A 410 -7.72 9.99 21.08
N HIS A 411 -6.40 10.22 21.04
CA HIS A 411 -5.37 9.20 21.19
C HIS A 411 -4.49 9.38 22.44
N ASP A 412 -4.89 10.26 23.38
CA ASP A 412 -4.19 10.54 24.65
C ASP A 412 -2.70 10.96 24.46
N LEU A 413 -2.41 11.75 23.42
CA LEU A 413 -1.05 12.16 23.05
C LEU A 413 -0.63 13.53 23.63
N ASN A 414 -1.33 14.03 24.65
CA ASN A 414 -1.14 15.38 25.20
C ASN A 414 0.24 15.61 25.88
N ASN A 415 0.98 14.55 26.19
CA ASN A 415 2.25 14.60 26.93
C ASN A 415 3.50 14.69 26.01
N MET A 416 3.42 15.39 24.88
CA MET A 416 4.55 15.54 23.95
C MET A 416 5.41 16.78 24.21
N GLU A 417 6.73 16.64 24.02
CA GLU A 417 7.72 17.73 24.10
C GLU A 417 8.54 17.93 22.81
#